data_AF-A0A544TI29-F1
#
_entry.id   AF-A0A544TI29-F1
#
_cell.length_a   1.000
_cell.length_b   1.000
_cell.length_c   1.000
_cell.angle_alpha   90.00
_cell.angle_beta   90.00
_cell.angle_gamma   90.00
#
_symmetry.space_group_name_H-M   'P 1'
#
loop_
_entity.id
_entity.type
_entity.pdbx_description
1 polymer ?
#
loop_
_entity_poly.entity_id
_entity_poly.type
_entity_poly.pdbx_seq_one_letter_code
_entity_poly.pdbx_strand_id
1 'polypeptide(L)'
;MERNQQKLPYTSENFRTLLNTVYRKGNEFSQYDFAMWCDNLTMAFDDDSKELNEDDSPVKGIARDIECQWDLFWNEEELRNIDQSKLELPISWYIDWLKELHE
;
A
#
# COMPACT_ATOMS: atom_id res chain seq x y z
N MET A 1 5.56 15.25 -14.85
CA MET A 1 5.75 15.21 -13.39
C MET A 1 6.01 13.77 -13.05
N GLU A 2 7.25 13.41 -12.73
CA GLU A 2 7.56 12.08 -12.21
C GLU A 2 6.84 11.92 -10.87
N ARG A 3 5.97 10.92 -10.74
CA ARG A 3 5.27 10.65 -9.48
C ARG A 3 6.33 10.22 -8.46
N ASN A 4 6.30 10.80 -7.26
CA ASN A 4 7.26 10.58 -6.17
C ASN A 4 7.41 9.11 -5.70
N GLN A 5 6.62 8.19 -6.25
CA GLN A 5 6.62 6.75 -5.94
C GLN A 5 7.97 6.07 -6.23
N GLN A 6 8.74 6.53 -7.22
CA GLN A 6 9.95 5.84 -7.71
C GLN A 6 11.19 5.94 -6.79
N LYS A 7 11.15 6.73 -5.70
CA LYS A 7 12.34 6.94 -4.85
C LYS A 7 12.34 6.15 -3.54
N LEU A 8 11.22 5.56 -3.12
CA LEU A 8 11.14 4.89 -1.83
C LEU A 8 11.42 3.39 -1.97
N PRO A 9 12.48 2.85 -1.34
CA PRO A 9 12.82 1.43 -1.43
C PRO A 9 11.71 0.51 -0.92
N TYR A 10 11.50 -0.61 -1.62
CA TYR A 10 10.55 -1.65 -1.26
C TYR A 10 11.04 -2.48 -0.06
N THR A 11 10.78 -1.99 1.14
CA THR A 11 11.18 -2.58 2.42
C THR A 11 10.04 -2.59 3.42
N SER A 12 10.09 -3.52 4.38
CA SER A 12 9.12 -3.62 5.47
C SER A 12 9.05 -2.38 6.36
N GLU A 13 10.19 -1.73 6.62
CA GLU A 13 10.25 -0.47 7.36
C GLU A 13 9.51 0.66 6.64
N ASN A 14 9.72 0.79 5.32
CA ASN A 14 9.06 1.80 4.51
C ASN A 14 7.55 1.54 4.41
N PHE A 15 7.13 0.27 4.30
CA PHE A 15 5.73 -0.10 4.33
C PHE A 15 5.06 0.36 5.64
N ARG A 16 5.64 0.04 6.80
CA ARG A 16 5.10 0.43 8.12
C ARG A 16 5.01 1.95 8.26
N THR A 17 6.01 2.67 7.76
CA THR A 17 6.05 4.15 7.77
C THR A 17 4.95 4.75 6.88
N LEU A 18 4.80 4.23 5.66
CA LEU A 18 3.78 4.69 4.73
C LEU A 18 2.37 4.39 5.24
N LEU A 19 2.10 3.17 5.73
CA LEU A 19 0.80 2.79 6.27
C LEU A 19 0.38 3.72 7.41
N ASN A 20 1.30 3.99 8.35
CA ASN A 20 1.06 4.94 9.44
C ASN A 20 0.82 6.37 8.94
N THR A 21 1.56 6.79 7.91
CA THR A 21 1.43 8.13 7.32
C THR A 21 0.07 8.33 6.67
N VAL A 22 -0.35 7.35 5.87
CA VAL A 22 -1.64 7.35 5.17
C VAL A 22 -2.78 7.31 6.20
N TYR A 23 -2.70 6.43 7.20
CA TYR A 23 -3.66 6.37 8.30
C TYR A 23 -3.81 7.71 9.02
N ARG A 24 -2.71 8.39 9.34
CA ARG A 24 -2.72 9.69 10.03
C ARG A 24 -3.10 10.86 9.13
N LYS A 25 -3.38 10.63 7.84
CA LYS A 25 -3.59 11.67 6.81
C LYS A 25 -2.50 12.74 6.82
N GLY A 26 -1.26 12.33 7.11
CA GLY A 26 -0.17 13.26 7.47
C GLY A 26 0.55 13.93 6.31
N ASN A 27 0.39 13.46 5.06
CA ASN A 27 1.19 13.88 3.90
C ASN A 27 0.36 13.95 2.60
N GLU A 28 0.97 14.49 1.53
CA GLU A 28 0.49 14.46 0.14
C GLU A 28 0.45 13.05 -0.51
N PHE A 29 0.79 12.01 0.25
CA PHE A 29 0.83 10.64 -0.25
C PHE A 29 -0.58 10.06 -0.24
N SER A 30 -1.21 9.99 -1.41
CA SER A 30 -2.59 9.54 -1.53
C SER A 30 -2.73 8.05 -1.21
N GLN A 31 -3.94 7.61 -0.85
CA GLN A 31 -4.23 6.20 -0.65
C GLN A 31 -4.01 5.38 -1.93
N TYR A 32 -4.29 6.00 -3.08
CA TYR A 32 -3.97 5.43 -4.39
C TYR A 32 -2.48 5.23 -4.59
N ASP A 33 -1.65 6.25 -4.32
CA ASP A 33 -0.19 6.13 -4.43
C ASP A 33 0.34 5.02 -3.52
N PHE A 34 -0.27 4.85 -2.35
CA PHE A 34 0.06 3.77 -1.43
C PHE A 34 -0.34 2.40 -1.94
N ALA A 35 -1.54 2.23 -2.50
CA ALA A 35 -1.96 0.97 -3.10
C ALA A 35 -1.03 0.55 -4.25
N MET A 36 -0.67 1.49 -5.13
CA MET A 36 0.29 1.22 -6.22
C MET A 36 1.70 0.93 -5.69
N TRP A 37 2.12 1.56 -4.61
CA TRP A 37 3.39 1.22 -3.97
C TRP A 37 3.36 -0.18 -3.34
N CYS A 38 2.22 -0.61 -2.79
CA CYS A 38 2.02 -1.96 -2.25
C CYS A 38 2.08 -3.03 -3.35
N ASP A 39 1.46 -2.82 -4.50
CA ASP A 39 1.59 -3.71 -5.68
C ASP A 39 3.05 -3.87 -6.11
N ASN A 40 3.79 -2.77 -6.23
CA ASN A 40 5.23 -2.88 -6.57
C ASN A 40 6.06 -3.55 -5.46
N LEU A 41 5.69 -3.37 -4.18
CA LEU A 41 6.33 -4.04 -3.05
C LEU A 41 6.12 -5.56 -3.13
N THR A 42 4.89 -6.03 -3.38
CA THR A 42 4.58 -7.45 -3.47
C THR A 42 5.30 -8.08 -4.65
N MET A 43 5.32 -7.42 -5.82
CA MET A 43 6.15 -7.83 -6.96
C MET A 43 7.63 -7.93 -6.61
N ALA A 44 8.18 -6.97 -5.87
CA ALA A 44 9.58 -6.99 -5.44
C ALA A 44 9.87 -8.10 -4.41
N PHE A 45 8.86 -8.53 -3.64
CA PHE A 45 8.97 -9.62 -2.66
C PHE A 45 8.67 -11.00 -3.26
N ASP A 46 8.09 -11.05 -4.46
CA ASP A 46 7.92 -12.25 -5.28
C ASP A 46 9.14 -12.55 -6.16
N ASP A 47 10.12 -11.64 -6.21
CA ASP A 47 11.38 -11.88 -6.90
C ASP A 47 12.19 -12.98 -6.20
N ASP A 48 12.38 -14.11 -6.88
CA ASP A 48 13.12 -15.28 -6.39
C ASP A 48 14.56 -14.96 -5.94
N SER A 49 15.13 -13.83 -6.38
CA SER A 49 16.46 -13.36 -5.96
C SER A 49 16.47 -12.65 -4.60
N LYS A 50 15.29 -12.32 -4.04
CA LYS A 50 15.16 -11.60 -2.78
C LYS A 50 14.99 -12.57 -1.61
N GLU A 51 15.94 -12.55 -0.69
CA GLU A 51 15.81 -13.24 0.59
C GLU A 51 14.91 -12.41 1.52
N LEU A 52 13.72 -12.94 1.81
CA LEU A 52 12.78 -12.35 2.76
C LEU A 52 13.15 -12.75 4.19
N ASN A 53 13.08 -11.78 5.11
CA ASN A 53 13.20 -12.03 6.55
C ASN A 53 11.83 -12.32 7.19
N GLU A 54 11.82 -12.56 8.50
CA GLU A 54 10.60 -12.88 9.26
C GLU A 54 9.56 -11.75 9.27
N ASP A 55 10.00 -10.48 9.22
CA ASP A 55 9.13 -9.30 9.18
C ASP A 55 8.51 -9.08 7.79
N ASP A 56 9.12 -9.62 6.74
CA ASP A 56 8.71 -9.39 5.36
C ASP A 56 7.45 -10.17 4.99
N SER A 57 7.23 -11.35 5.58
CA SER A 57 6.06 -12.18 5.31
C SER A 57 4.73 -11.51 5.69
N PRO A 58 4.52 -11.01 6.92
CA PRO A 58 3.28 -10.30 7.26
C PRO A 58 3.12 -9.02 6.46
N VAL A 59 4.21 -8.28 6.22
CA VAL A 59 4.17 -7.07 5.38
C VAL A 59 3.69 -7.40 3.96
N LYS A 60 4.19 -8.47 3.35
CA LYS A 60 3.77 -8.91 2.02
C LYS A 60 2.28 -9.26 2.00
N GLY A 61 1.80 -9.99 3.01
CA GLY A 61 0.39 -10.36 3.14
C GLY A 61 -0.53 -9.15 3.17
N ILE A 62 -0.21 -8.17 4.02
CA ILE A 62 -1.00 -6.95 4.17
C ILE A 62 -0.90 -6.06 2.92
N ALA A 63 0.28 -5.92 2.31
CA ALA A 63 0.45 -5.17 1.06
C ALA A 63 -0.39 -5.77 -0.08
N ARG A 64 -0.43 -7.11 -0.16
CA ARG A 64 -1.26 -7.85 -1.12
C ARG A 64 -2.76 -7.67 -0.86
N ASP A 65 -3.18 -7.63 0.40
CA ASP A 65 -4.58 -7.33 0.72
C ASP A 65 -4.93 -5.88 0.33
N ILE A 66 -4.08 -4.90 0.62
CA ILE A 66 -4.31 -3.49 0.27
C ILE A 66 -4.53 -3.29 -1.23
N GLU A 67 -3.65 -3.82 -2.09
CA GLU A 67 -3.81 -3.68 -3.54
C GLU A 67 -5.04 -4.44 -4.07
N CYS A 68 -5.33 -5.64 -3.54
CA CYS A 68 -6.55 -6.37 -3.90
C CYS A 68 -7.81 -5.61 -3.49
N GLN A 69 -7.85 -5.06 -2.27
CA GLN A 69 -8.99 -4.29 -1.79
C GLN A 69 -9.18 -2.99 -2.60
N TRP A 70 -8.11 -2.37 -3.06
CA TRP A 70 -8.21 -1.20 -3.94
C TRP A 70 -8.95 -1.52 -5.23
N ASP A 71 -8.55 -2.61 -5.90
CA ASP A 71 -9.15 -3.04 -7.17
C ASP A 71 -10.57 -3.60 -7.00
N LEU A 72 -10.89 -4.18 -5.85
CA LEU A 72 -12.22 -4.73 -5.55
C LEU A 72 -13.22 -3.67 -5.09
N PHE A 73 -12.77 -2.66 -4.34
CA PHE A 73 -13.66 -1.66 -3.76
C PHE A 73 -14.15 -0.64 -4.78
N TRP A 74 -13.27 -0.22 -5.70
CA TRP A 74 -13.62 0.74 -6.74
C TRP A 74 -14.02 0.03 -8.04
N ASN A 75 -15.12 0.46 -8.65
CA ASN A 75 -15.49 -0.07 -9.96
C ASN A 75 -14.70 0.60 -11.10
N GLU A 76 -14.61 -0.04 -12.27
CA GLU A 76 -13.86 0.48 -13.41
C GLU A 76 -14.37 1.84 -13.94
N GLU A 77 -15.63 2.21 -13.66
CA GLU A 77 -16.21 3.48 -14.09
C GLU A 77 -15.74 4.64 -13.20
N GLU A 78 -15.68 4.42 -11.90
CA GLU A 78 -15.13 5.37 -10.91
C GLU A 78 -13.65 5.64 -11.18
N LEU A 79 -12.87 4.58 -11.44
CA LEU A 79 -11.44 4.71 -11.76
C LEU A 79 -11.16 5.50 -13.05
N ARG A 80 -12.11 5.52 -14.00
CA ARG A 80 -12.00 6.26 -15.27
C ARG A 80 -12.41 7.72 -15.17
N ASN A 81 -13.40 8.02 -14.33
CA ASN A 81 -14.04 9.33 -14.29
C ASN A 81 -13.58 10.21 -13.12
N ILE A 82 -12.97 9.63 -12.09
CA ILE A 82 -12.53 10.33 -10.89
C ILE A 82 -10.99 10.39 -10.87
N ASP A 83 -10.47 11.52 -10.39
CA ASP A 83 -9.06 11.62 -10.01
C ASP A 83 -8.76 10.64 -8.87
N GLN A 84 -8.07 9.55 -9.19
CA GLN A 84 -7.82 8.43 -8.28
C GLN A 84 -7.07 8.86 -7.01
N SER A 85 -6.30 9.95 -7.06
CA SER A 85 -5.63 10.50 -5.87
C SER A 85 -6.58 11.01 -4.78
N LYS A 86 -7.87 11.18 -5.12
CA LYS A 86 -8.94 11.63 -4.21
C LYS A 86 -9.81 10.49 -3.69
N LEU A 87 -9.60 9.28 -4.19
CA LEU A 87 -10.32 8.11 -3.74
C LEU A 87 -9.74 7.63 -2.40
N GLU A 88 -10.62 7.29 -1.46
CA GLU A 88 -10.24 6.80 -0.13
C GLU A 88 -10.94 5.46 0.17
N LEU A 89 -10.15 4.45 0.53
CA LEU A 89 -10.62 3.23 1.17
C LEU A 89 -11.09 3.53 2.61
N PRO A 90 -11.94 2.65 3.18
CA PRO A 90 -12.40 2.79 4.57
C PRO A 90 -11.24 2.87 5.58
N ILE A 91 -11.24 3.92 6.41
CA ILE A 91 -10.20 4.10 7.45
C ILE A 91 -10.14 2.94 8.45
N SER A 92 -11.25 2.23 8.66
CA SER A 92 -11.30 1.04 9.52
C SER A 92 -10.36 -0.07 9.04
N TRP A 93 -10.16 -0.21 7.72
CA TRP A 93 -9.25 -1.22 7.16
C TRP A 93 -7.79 -0.90 7.51
N TYR A 94 -7.41 0.37 7.45
CA TYR A 94 -6.08 0.81 7.90
C TYR A 94 -5.81 0.52 9.37
N ILE A 95 -6.83 0.62 10.22
CA ILE A 95 -6.72 0.26 11.63
C ILE A 95 -6.46 -1.24 11.78
N ASP A 96 -7.17 -2.07 11.01
CA ASP A 96 -7.04 -3.52 11.10
C ASP A 96 -5.69 -4.01 10.54
N TRP A 97 -5.24 -3.46 9.40
CA TRP A 97 -3.89 -3.71 8.88
C TRP A 97 -2.78 -3.27 9.85
N LEU A 98 -2.97 -2.14 10.55
CA LEU A 98 -2.01 -1.71 11.58
C LEU A 98 -1.97 -2.67 12.78
N LYS A 99 -3.11 -3.27 13.17
CA LYS A 99 -3.12 -4.28 14.24
C LYS A 99 -2.38 -5.54 13.82
N GLU A 100 -2.64 -6.04 12.61
CA GLU A 100 -2.01 -7.26 12.07
C GLU A 100 -0.48 -7.14 12.01
N LEU A 101 0.06 -5.92 11.78
CA LEU A 101 1.50 -5.66 11.83
C LEU A 101 2.14 -5.73 13.23
N HIS A 102 1.32 -5.67 14.29
CA HIS A 102 1.74 -5.58 15.70
C HIS A 102 1.33 -6.79 16.54
N GLU A 103 0.58 -7.73 15.97
CA GLU A 103 0.28 -9.05 16.55
C GLU A 103 1.43 -10.03 16.32
#